data_AF-A0A8W8KP47-F1
#
_entry.id   AF-A0A8W8KP47-F1
#
_cell.length_a   1.000
_cell.length_b   1.000
_cell.length_c   1.000
_cell.angle_alpha   90.00
_cell.angle_beta   90.00
_cell.angle_gamma   90.00
#
_symmetry.space_group_name_H-M   'P 1'
#
loop_
_entity.id
_entity.type
_entity.pdbx_description
1 polymer ?
#
loop_
_entity_poly.entity_id
_entity_poly.type
_entity_poly.pdbx_seq_one_letter_code
_entity_poly.pdbx_strand_id
1 'polypeptide(L)'
;ASQAFPADIFSSAFAPKVGGRRKRAINQVNQNSLEFDLNQIVQEMESKSYELQDGVTLLVGKLFGQIEKLDEEIQMIKYPTGKEGNPASSCNDIKLGNPGSTDGWYWVDPTLGASGDAIKVWCNMSSGSTCIYPTDDTKMSPLSYRNEEKGQSFSGLKSGFMIEYPDDIQLNLLRLFSGRATQTFTYYCKNSLAWYDEMYKDKNRAIILEGADKSEHKTKDLKNVIDGCKSRKGDGKTIFEISTKKVESLPIIDFIPTDYGQTDQQFGFEVGPVCFST
;
A
#
# COMPACT_ATOMS: atom_id res chain seq x y z
N ALA A 1 33.48 -61.92 11.05
CA ALA A 1 33.80 -61.80 9.62
C ALA A 1 33.70 -60.33 9.24
N SER A 2 34.84 -59.75 8.90
CA SER A 2 35.09 -58.38 8.47
C SER A 2 34.70 -58.19 7.00
N GLN A 3 34.20 -57.00 6.64
CA GLN A 3 34.18 -56.40 5.28
C GLN A 3 33.64 -54.96 5.44
N ALA A 4 34.45 -53.90 5.45
CA ALA A 4 35.24 -53.28 4.37
C ALA A 4 34.36 -52.52 3.34
N PHE A 5 34.49 -51.20 3.34
CA PHE A 5 33.99 -50.28 2.31
C PHE A 5 34.69 -50.52 0.96
N PRO A 6 33.99 -50.37 -0.18
CA PRO A 6 34.62 -50.06 -1.45
C PRO A 6 34.35 -48.62 -1.92
N ALA A 7 35.35 -48.13 -2.64
CA ALA A 7 35.56 -46.79 -3.15
C ALA A 7 34.85 -46.52 -4.48
N ASP A 8 34.76 -45.22 -4.78
CA ASP A 8 34.81 -44.52 -6.07
C ASP A 8 34.08 -45.09 -7.30
N ILE A 9 33.43 -44.18 -8.03
CA ILE A 9 33.46 -43.96 -9.49
C ILE A 9 32.12 -43.30 -9.87
N PHE A 10 32.00 -42.00 -9.59
CA PHE A 10 31.09 -41.15 -10.35
C PHE A 10 31.77 -40.83 -11.68
N SER A 11 31.26 -41.44 -12.73
CA SER A 11 31.67 -41.18 -14.12
C SER A 11 30.79 -40.10 -14.75
N SER A 12 31.40 -39.35 -15.67
CA SER A 12 30.82 -38.47 -16.70
C SER A 12 30.31 -37.10 -16.25
N ALA A 13 30.45 -36.02 -17.01
CA ALA A 13 31.30 -35.63 -18.14
C ALA A 13 30.89 -34.19 -18.44
N PHE A 14 31.78 -33.18 -18.38
CA PHE A 14 31.62 -31.92 -19.13
C PHE A 14 32.96 -31.19 -19.15
N ALA A 15 33.61 -31.18 -20.31
CA ALA A 15 34.79 -30.38 -20.60
C ALA A 15 34.39 -29.05 -21.26
N PRO A 16 34.98 -27.90 -20.87
CA PRO A 16 34.93 -26.68 -21.68
C PRO A 16 36.22 -26.47 -22.48
N LYS A 17 36.07 -26.08 -23.74
CA LYS A 17 37.13 -25.68 -24.67
C LYS A 17 37.80 -24.36 -24.26
N VAL A 18 39.12 -24.32 -24.47
CA VAL A 18 40.03 -23.19 -24.27
C VAL A 18 39.92 -22.16 -25.40
N GLY A 19 39.86 -20.87 -25.05
CA GLY A 19 40.08 -19.73 -25.94
C GLY A 19 40.81 -18.62 -25.17
N GLY A 20 41.98 -18.21 -25.65
CA GLY A 20 42.98 -17.46 -24.89
C GLY A 20 42.65 -15.99 -24.58
N ARG A 21 43.19 -15.50 -23.45
CA ARG A 21 43.31 -14.08 -23.12
C ARG A 21 44.73 -13.74 -22.66
N ARG A 22 45.26 -12.67 -23.24
CA ARG A 22 46.64 -12.15 -23.11
C ARG A 22 46.96 -11.73 -21.67
N LYS A 23 48.16 -12.09 -21.20
CA LYS A 23 48.76 -11.61 -19.93
C LYS A 23 49.12 -10.12 -20.05
N ARG A 24 48.81 -9.32 -19.02
CA ARG A 24 49.45 -8.03 -18.75
C ARG A 24 50.09 -8.06 -17.35
N ALA A 25 51.27 -7.45 -17.28
CA ALA A 25 52.24 -7.55 -16.20
C ALA A 25 51.80 -6.88 -14.89
N ILE A 26 52.23 -7.47 -13.78
CA ILE A 26 52.19 -6.88 -12.45
C ILE A 26 53.46 -6.03 -12.30
N ASN A 27 53.32 -4.71 -12.21
CA ASN A 27 54.44 -3.84 -11.86
C ASN A 27 54.70 -3.92 -10.37
N GLN A 28 55.96 -4.16 -10.03
CA GLN A 28 56.51 -4.16 -8.69
C GLN A 28 56.35 -2.78 -8.05
N VAL A 29 55.81 -2.75 -6.83
CA VAL A 29 55.79 -1.55 -5.99
C VAL A 29 57.21 -1.31 -5.50
N ASN A 30 57.80 -0.21 -5.99
CA ASN A 30 59.12 0.26 -5.56
C ASN A 30 58.97 0.97 -4.20
N GLN A 31 59.73 0.52 -3.21
CA GLN A 31 59.92 1.25 -1.96
C GLN A 31 60.71 2.53 -2.26
N ASN A 32 60.07 3.69 -2.13
CA ASN A 32 60.75 4.94 -1.82
C ASN A 32 60.07 5.50 -0.57
N SER A 33 60.81 5.48 0.54
CA SER A 33 60.49 6.18 1.78
C SER A 33 60.27 7.66 1.48
N LEU A 34 59.03 8.14 1.65
CA LEU A 34 58.76 9.55 1.81
C LEU A 34 59.26 9.93 3.21
N GLU A 35 60.48 10.44 3.29
CA GLU A 35 60.95 11.16 4.47
C GLU A 35 60.08 12.42 4.60
N PHE A 36 59.33 12.49 5.70
CA PHE A 36 58.35 13.53 5.96
C PHE A 36 59.03 14.66 6.73
N ASP A 37 59.48 15.70 6.02
CA ASP A 37 60.15 16.84 6.64
C ASP A 37 59.13 17.80 7.29
N LEU A 38 58.87 17.55 8.58
CA LEU A 38 57.99 18.35 9.42
C LEU A 38 58.38 19.83 9.48
N ASN A 39 59.65 20.18 9.31
CA ASN A 39 60.11 21.56 9.42
C ASN A 39 59.75 22.39 8.18
N GLN A 40 59.73 21.77 7.00
CA GLN A 40 59.33 22.43 5.76
C GLN A 40 57.83 22.77 5.75
N ILE A 41 56.99 21.88 6.30
CA ILE A 41 55.54 22.08 6.43
C ILE A 41 55.23 23.20 7.42
N VAL A 42 55.94 23.25 8.56
CA VAL A 42 55.75 24.31 9.56
C VAL A 42 56.13 25.68 8.99
N GLN A 43 57.21 25.78 8.21
CA GLN A 43 57.60 27.02 7.54
C GLN A 43 56.63 27.45 6.41
N GLU A 44 56.05 26.50 5.68
CA GLU A 44 55.00 26.78 4.71
C GLU A 44 53.67 27.21 5.37
N MET A 45 53.35 26.67 6.55
CA MET A 45 52.19 27.07 7.35
C MET A 45 52.36 28.46 7.98
N GLU A 46 53.57 28.80 8.45
CA GLU A 46 53.90 30.10 9.03
C GLU A 46 53.89 31.24 7.99
N SER A 47 54.30 30.94 6.75
CA SER A 47 54.32 31.91 5.63
C SER A 47 52.95 32.15 4.98
N LYS A 48 51.94 31.33 5.29
CA LYS A 48 50.56 31.44 4.77
C LYS A 48 49.51 31.77 5.84
N SER A 49 49.89 32.49 6.89
CA SER A 49 49.02 32.84 8.02
C SER A 49 47.77 33.68 7.69
N TYR A 50 47.58 34.08 6.41
CA TYR A 50 46.35 34.72 5.92
C TYR A 50 45.55 33.90 4.89
N GLU A 51 45.99 32.69 4.48
CA GLU A 51 45.20 31.76 3.65
C GLU A 51 44.77 30.49 4.41
N LEU A 52 45.42 30.18 5.53
CA LEU A 52 45.04 29.06 6.41
C LEU A 52 43.71 29.31 7.13
N GLN A 53 43.43 30.55 7.55
CA GLN A 53 42.18 30.89 8.23
C GLN A 53 40.97 30.77 7.29
N ASP A 54 41.10 31.17 6.04
CA ASP A 54 40.03 31.04 5.04
C ASP A 54 39.82 29.59 4.62
N GLY A 55 40.90 28.82 4.43
CA GLY A 55 40.82 27.39 4.14
C GLY A 55 40.20 26.57 5.28
N VAL A 56 40.59 26.84 6.53
CA VAL A 56 40.01 26.20 7.73
C VAL A 56 38.56 26.62 7.91
N THR A 57 38.22 27.91 7.73
CA THR A 57 36.83 28.38 7.81
C THR A 57 35.94 27.73 6.74
N LEU A 58 36.44 27.57 5.52
CA LEU A 58 35.73 26.87 4.45
C LEU A 58 35.53 25.38 4.74
N LEU A 59 36.55 24.70 5.27
CA LEU A 59 36.47 23.29 5.67
C LEU A 59 35.48 23.07 6.82
N VAL A 60 35.57 23.92 7.84
CA VAL A 60 34.67 23.90 9.01
C VAL A 60 33.23 24.18 8.56
N GLY A 61 33.01 25.16 7.68
CA GLY A 61 31.68 25.43 7.10
C GLY A 61 31.12 24.26 6.30
N LYS A 62 31.95 23.58 5.50
CA LYS A 62 31.53 22.35 4.78
C LYS A 62 31.18 21.21 5.75
N LEU A 63 31.96 21.04 6.82
CA LEU A 63 31.71 20.02 7.83
C LEU A 63 30.38 20.28 8.56
N PHE A 64 30.13 21.52 8.98
CA PHE A 64 28.85 21.88 9.61
C PHE A 64 27.67 21.66 8.66
N GLY A 65 27.79 22.03 7.39
CA GLY A 65 26.74 21.75 6.40
C GLY A 65 26.49 20.25 6.19
N GLN A 66 27.51 19.39 6.30
CA GLN A 66 27.32 17.94 6.28
C GLN A 66 26.61 17.42 7.53
N ILE A 67 26.92 17.97 8.70
CA ILE A 67 26.27 17.59 9.97
C ILE A 67 24.79 18.00 9.94
N GLU A 68 24.48 19.21 9.47
CA GLU A 68 23.10 19.68 9.31
C GLU A 68 22.31 18.77 8.37
N LYS A 69 22.89 18.41 7.23
CA LYS A 69 22.24 17.48 6.29
C LYS A 69 22.00 16.09 6.91
N LEU A 70 22.97 15.57 7.68
CA LEU A 70 22.79 14.29 8.38
C LEU A 70 21.70 14.37 9.45
N ASP A 71 21.60 15.49 10.16
CA ASP A 71 20.50 15.69 11.12
C ASP A 71 19.15 15.71 10.39
N GLU A 72 19.02 16.43 9.27
CA GLU A 72 17.81 16.41 8.44
C GLU A 72 17.44 15.00 7.97
N GLU A 73 18.41 14.21 7.51
CA GLU A 73 18.21 12.81 7.11
C GLU A 73 17.73 11.94 8.29
N ILE A 74 18.32 12.12 9.48
CA ILE A 74 17.88 11.43 10.70
C ILE A 74 16.45 11.83 11.09
N GLN A 75 16.10 13.11 10.99
CA GLN A 75 14.73 13.58 11.26
C GLN A 75 13.74 12.95 10.28
N MET A 76 14.10 12.83 9.01
CA MET A 76 13.25 12.19 8.00
C MET A 76 13.02 10.70 8.24
N ILE A 77 13.98 9.99 8.84
CA ILE A 77 13.84 8.59 9.26
C ILE A 77 12.94 8.48 10.50
N LYS A 78 13.09 9.41 11.46
CA LYS A 78 12.31 9.41 12.71
C LYS A 78 10.85 9.82 12.49
N TYR A 79 10.62 10.79 11.60
CA TYR A 79 9.34 11.42 11.36
C TYR A 79 9.07 11.47 9.85
N PRO A 80 8.75 10.32 9.23
CA PRO A 80 8.52 10.25 7.80
C PRO A 80 7.40 11.21 7.39
N THR A 81 7.64 11.95 6.29
CA THR A 81 6.73 13.01 5.86
C THR A 81 5.48 12.50 5.14
N GLY A 82 5.49 11.24 4.69
CA GLY A 82 4.42 10.66 3.87
C GLY A 82 4.40 11.18 2.44
N LYS A 83 5.53 11.71 1.94
CA LYS A 83 5.71 12.07 0.53
C LYS A 83 6.31 10.89 -0.22
N GLU A 84 6.23 10.90 -1.55
CA GLU A 84 6.74 9.79 -2.39
C GLU A 84 8.21 9.44 -2.11
N GLY A 85 9.06 10.45 -1.89
CA GLY A 85 10.48 10.25 -1.55
C GLY A 85 10.77 9.92 -0.09
N ASN A 86 9.76 9.96 0.80
CA ASN A 86 9.87 9.62 2.21
C ASN A 86 8.50 9.15 2.76
N PRO A 87 8.03 7.96 2.33
CA PRO A 87 6.75 7.40 2.76
C PRO A 87 6.80 6.99 4.24
N ALA A 88 5.65 6.96 4.89
CA ALA A 88 5.52 6.47 6.27
C ALA A 88 4.89 5.08 6.29
N SER A 89 4.97 4.33 7.40
CA SER A 89 4.26 3.04 7.51
C SER A 89 2.73 3.17 7.49
N SER A 90 2.20 4.29 7.99
CA SER A 90 0.76 4.54 8.02
C SER A 90 0.45 6.04 8.11
N CYS A 91 -0.81 6.41 7.83
CA CYS A 91 -1.29 7.77 8.06
C CYS A 91 -1.22 8.20 9.53
N ASN A 92 -1.37 7.25 10.45
CA ASN A 92 -1.25 7.51 11.88
C ASN A 92 0.20 7.88 12.25
N ASP A 93 1.20 7.26 11.63
CA ASP A 93 2.61 7.60 11.86
C ASP A 93 2.96 8.99 11.34
N ILE A 94 2.41 9.37 10.17
CA ILE A 94 2.54 10.74 9.64
C ILE A 94 1.94 11.73 10.63
N LYS A 95 0.72 11.47 11.13
CA LYS A 95 0.03 12.33 12.09
C LYS A 95 0.84 12.52 13.38
N LEU A 96 1.36 11.43 13.94
CA LEU A 96 2.14 11.45 15.18
C LEU A 96 3.48 12.15 15.02
N GLY A 97 4.18 11.91 13.90
CA GLY A 97 5.46 12.56 13.61
C GLY A 97 5.33 14.01 13.16
N ASN A 98 4.20 14.36 12.54
CA ASN A 98 3.94 15.68 11.96
C ASN A 98 2.55 16.20 12.37
N PRO A 99 2.38 16.75 13.59
CA PRO A 99 1.08 17.20 14.09
C PRO A 99 0.39 18.31 13.28
N GLY A 100 1.14 19.03 12.44
CA GLY A 100 0.61 20.03 11.51
C GLY A 100 0.14 19.47 10.16
N SER A 101 0.21 18.15 9.96
CA SER A 101 -0.29 17.49 8.75
C SER A 101 -1.81 17.61 8.63
N THR A 102 -2.30 17.71 7.41
CA THR A 102 -3.73 17.88 7.09
C THR A 102 -4.24 16.71 6.28
N ASP A 103 -5.56 16.51 6.29
CA ASP A 103 -6.22 15.48 5.49
C ASP A 103 -5.84 15.62 4.01
N GLY A 104 -5.50 14.52 3.35
CA GLY A 104 -5.02 14.57 1.98
C GLY A 104 -4.43 13.27 1.46
N TRP A 105 -3.83 13.35 0.27
CA TRP A 105 -3.11 12.24 -0.35
C TRP A 105 -1.67 12.17 0.13
N TYR A 106 -1.26 11.00 0.59
CA TYR A 106 0.09 10.71 1.06
C TYR A 106 0.57 9.38 0.47
N TRP A 107 1.85 9.09 0.67
CA TRP A 107 2.49 7.83 0.33
C TRP A 107 2.81 7.08 1.60
N VAL A 108 2.39 5.81 1.65
CA VAL A 108 2.68 4.91 2.76
C VAL A 108 3.33 3.63 2.26
N ASP A 109 4.29 3.14 3.03
CA ASP A 109 4.95 1.85 2.84
C ASP A 109 4.95 1.08 4.18
N PRO A 110 3.87 0.31 4.45
CA PRO A 110 3.79 -0.61 5.58
C PRO A 110 4.92 -1.64 5.68
N THR A 111 5.63 -1.98 4.59
CA THR A 111 6.76 -2.93 4.64
C THR A 111 8.00 -2.30 5.27
N LEU A 112 8.10 -0.97 5.27
CA LEU A 112 9.29 -0.18 5.65
C LEU A 112 10.56 -0.61 4.90
N GLY A 113 10.39 -1.18 3.71
CA GLY A 113 11.44 -1.76 2.89
C GLY A 113 12.01 -0.78 1.88
N ALA A 114 12.12 -1.21 0.63
CA ALA A 114 12.50 -0.31 -0.45
C ALA A 114 11.25 0.50 -0.84
N SER A 115 11.32 1.83 -0.74
CA SER A 115 10.18 2.75 -0.97
C SER A 115 9.54 2.70 -2.37
N GLY A 116 10.02 1.84 -3.28
CA GLY A 116 9.50 1.70 -4.64
C GLY A 116 8.15 1.00 -4.73
N ASP A 117 7.70 0.33 -3.67
CA ASP A 117 6.38 -0.32 -3.54
C ASP A 117 5.43 0.45 -2.61
N ALA A 118 5.77 1.70 -2.28
CA ALA A 118 4.88 2.57 -1.53
C ALA A 118 3.57 2.80 -2.28
N ILE A 119 2.46 2.83 -1.54
CA ILE A 119 1.13 3.04 -2.09
C ILE A 119 0.63 4.45 -1.76
N LYS A 120 -0.09 5.03 -2.73
CA LYS A 120 -0.76 6.32 -2.54
C LYS A 120 -2.10 6.12 -1.87
N VAL A 121 -2.29 6.77 -0.72
CA VAL A 121 -3.46 6.60 0.15
C VAL A 121 -4.05 7.95 0.54
N TRP A 122 -5.32 7.95 0.93
CA TRP A 122 -5.93 9.11 1.57
C TRP A 122 -5.76 9.00 3.09
N CYS A 123 -5.10 9.98 3.68
CA CYS A 123 -5.00 10.11 5.12
C CYS A 123 -6.06 11.06 5.64
N ASN A 124 -6.87 10.57 6.57
CA ASN A 124 -7.67 11.44 7.43
C ASN A 124 -6.84 11.66 8.70
N MET A 125 -6.19 12.82 8.82
CA MET A 125 -5.37 13.18 9.96
C MET A 125 -6.21 13.47 11.20
N SER A 126 -7.48 13.85 11.04
CA SER A 126 -8.40 13.99 12.17
C SER A 126 -8.56 12.66 12.92
N SER A 127 -8.82 11.56 12.21
CA SER A 127 -8.92 10.21 12.79
C SER A 127 -7.59 9.46 12.90
N GLY A 128 -6.61 9.79 12.05
CA GLY A 128 -5.39 8.99 11.83
C GLY A 128 -5.59 7.79 10.88
N SER A 129 -6.72 7.69 10.18
CA SER A 129 -7.03 6.51 9.35
C SER A 129 -6.33 6.53 8.00
N THR A 130 -5.85 5.35 7.57
CA THR A 130 -5.27 5.08 6.25
C THR A 130 -6.34 4.53 5.32
N CYS A 131 -6.73 5.29 4.29
CA CYS A 131 -7.80 4.92 3.37
C CYS A 131 -7.27 4.57 1.97
N ILE A 132 -7.59 3.37 1.50
CA ILE A 132 -7.17 2.83 0.21
C ILE A 132 -8.39 2.72 -0.70
N TYR A 133 -8.30 3.33 -1.88
CA TYR A 133 -9.36 3.28 -2.87
C TYR A 133 -9.28 2.00 -3.71
N PRO A 134 -10.43 1.45 -4.12
CA PRO A 134 -10.48 0.43 -5.17
C PRO A 134 -9.94 0.97 -6.50
N THR A 135 -9.53 0.08 -7.40
CA THR A 135 -9.02 0.45 -8.73
C THR A 135 -10.09 1.16 -9.55
N ASP A 136 -9.70 2.12 -10.39
CA ASP A 136 -10.64 2.94 -11.16
C ASP A 136 -11.55 2.11 -12.08
N ASP A 137 -11.05 0.97 -12.57
CA ASP A 137 -11.77 0.07 -13.47
C ASP A 137 -12.85 -0.76 -12.75
N THR A 138 -12.69 -1.00 -11.44
CA THR A 138 -13.57 -1.91 -10.68
C THR A 138 -14.34 -1.23 -9.55
N LYS A 139 -14.06 0.06 -9.27
CA LYS A 139 -14.73 0.79 -8.20
C LYS A 139 -16.22 1.02 -8.42
N MET A 140 -16.71 0.93 -9.65
CA MET A 140 -18.11 1.19 -9.96
C MET A 140 -18.65 0.40 -11.15
N SER A 141 -19.96 0.15 -11.14
CA SER A 141 -20.71 -0.36 -12.29
C SER A 141 -21.98 0.48 -12.48
N PRO A 142 -22.27 0.99 -13.68
CA PRO A 142 -23.46 1.81 -13.92
C PRO A 142 -24.75 0.98 -13.79
N LEU A 143 -25.89 1.68 -13.65
CA LEU A 143 -27.21 1.06 -13.70
C LEU A 143 -27.36 0.24 -14.99
N SER A 144 -27.60 -1.06 -14.83
CA SER A 144 -27.76 -2.00 -15.94
C SER A 144 -28.88 -2.99 -15.65
N TYR A 145 -29.62 -3.37 -16.69
CA TYR A 145 -30.60 -4.45 -16.62
C TYR A 145 -29.89 -5.79 -16.68
N ARG A 146 -30.29 -6.71 -15.80
CA ARG A 146 -29.73 -8.05 -15.62
C ARG A 146 -30.87 -9.03 -15.35
N ASN A 147 -30.77 -10.23 -15.89
CA ASN A 147 -31.84 -11.25 -15.87
C ASN A 147 -31.33 -12.69 -15.72
N GLU A 148 -30.08 -12.83 -15.31
CA GLU A 148 -29.45 -14.10 -14.98
C GLU A 148 -30.05 -14.74 -13.71
N GLU A 149 -29.61 -15.97 -13.41
CA GLU A 149 -30.10 -16.74 -12.27
C GLU A 149 -29.80 -16.02 -10.94
N LYS A 150 -30.84 -15.88 -10.11
CA LYS A 150 -30.71 -15.24 -8.79
C LYS A 150 -29.82 -16.06 -7.85
N GLY A 151 -29.20 -15.36 -6.90
CA GLY A 151 -28.34 -15.96 -5.88
C GLY A 151 -26.86 -16.05 -6.27
N GLN A 152 -26.50 -15.65 -7.48
CA GLN A 152 -25.11 -15.45 -7.89
C GLN A 152 -24.57 -14.12 -7.36
N SER A 153 -23.27 -14.07 -7.07
CA SER A 153 -22.58 -12.81 -6.81
C SER A 153 -22.48 -11.97 -8.08
N PHE A 154 -22.22 -10.67 -7.94
CA PHE A 154 -22.12 -9.76 -9.08
C PHE A 154 -21.05 -10.22 -10.07
N SER A 155 -19.89 -10.67 -9.59
CA SER A 155 -18.83 -11.20 -10.46
C SER A 155 -19.23 -12.45 -11.24
N GLY A 156 -20.21 -13.22 -10.76
CA GLY A 156 -20.78 -14.37 -11.44
C GLY A 156 -21.79 -14.03 -12.54
N LEU A 157 -22.33 -12.81 -12.56
CA LEU A 157 -23.28 -12.35 -13.59
C LEU A 157 -22.55 -12.03 -14.90
N LYS A 158 -23.29 -11.93 -16.01
CA LYS A 158 -22.69 -11.54 -17.30
C LYS A 158 -22.11 -10.14 -17.20
N SER A 159 -20.86 -9.95 -17.63
CA SER A 159 -20.17 -8.66 -17.47
C SER A 159 -20.07 -8.19 -16.01
N GLY A 160 -20.14 -9.12 -15.06
CA GLY A 160 -19.70 -8.92 -13.69
C GLY A 160 -18.18 -8.97 -13.58
N PHE A 161 -17.66 -8.44 -12.49
CA PHE A 161 -16.23 -8.47 -12.14
C PHE A 161 -16.07 -8.38 -10.63
N MET A 162 -14.91 -8.80 -10.11
CA MET A 162 -14.54 -8.58 -8.70
C MET A 162 -13.99 -7.17 -8.53
N ILE A 163 -14.23 -6.59 -7.35
CA ILE A 163 -13.67 -5.30 -6.97
C ILE A 163 -12.22 -5.52 -6.54
N GLU A 164 -11.32 -4.74 -7.13
CA GLU A 164 -9.88 -4.83 -6.92
C GLU A 164 -9.35 -3.62 -6.17
N TYR A 165 -8.26 -3.81 -5.43
CA TYR A 165 -7.56 -2.76 -4.69
C TYR A 165 -6.07 -2.84 -5.02
N PRO A 166 -5.33 -1.73 -4.93
CA PRO A 166 -3.90 -1.74 -5.18
C PRO A 166 -3.16 -2.50 -4.08
N ASP A 167 -2.18 -3.30 -4.52
CA ASP A 167 -1.16 -3.95 -3.70
C ASP A 167 -1.69 -4.79 -2.51
N ASP A 168 -1.90 -6.08 -2.75
CA ASP A 168 -2.34 -7.05 -1.74
C ASP A 168 -1.37 -7.16 -0.55
N ILE A 169 -0.06 -6.96 -0.76
CA ILE A 169 0.94 -7.08 0.29
C ILE A 169 0.78 -5.91 1.28
N GLN A 170 0.69 -4.69 0.75
CA GLN A 170 0.52 -3.49 1.56
C GLN A 170 -0.83 -3.48 2.31
N LEU A 171 -1.91 -3.95 1.66
CA LEU A 171 -3.21 -4.16 2.32
C LEU A 171 -3.12 -5.17 3.47
N ASN A 172 -2.45 -6.30 3.28
CA ASN A 172 -2.29 -7.32 4.31
C ASN A 172 -1.52 -6.81 5.53
N LEU A 173 -0.47 -6.01 5.32
CA LEU A 173 0.28 -5.38 6.40
C LEU A 173 -0.56 -4.35 7.14
N LEU A 174 -1.30 -3.50 6.42
CA LEU A 174 -2.21 -2.55 7.06
C LEU A 174 -3.29 -3.22 7.90
N ARG A 175 -3.82 -4.36 7.45
CA ARG A 175 -4.75 -5.16 8.26
C ARG A 175 -4.12 -5.64 9.55
N LEU A 176 -2.88 -6.15 9.49
CA LEU A 176 -2.16 -6.67 10.66
C LEU A 176 -1.92 -5.59 11.73
N PHE A 177 -1.64 -4.36 11.30
CA PHE A 177 -1.33 -3.23 12.20
C PHE A 177 -2.55 -2.40 12.64
N SER A 178 -3.76 -2.81 12.26
CA SER A 178 -4.98 -2.03 12.53
C SER A 178 -5.95 -2.78 13.44
N GLY A 179 -6.66 -2.04 14.29
CA GLY A 179 -7.67 -2.60 15.21
C GLY A 179 -9.11 -2.52 14.69
N ARG A 180 -9.34 -1.70 13.65
CA ARG A 180 -10.65 -1.49 13.05
C ARG A 180 -10.51 -1.14 11.56
N ALA A 181 -11.48 -1.60 10.77
CA ALA A 181 -11.64 -1.19 9.40
C ALA A 181 -13.06 -0.65 9.16
N THR A 182 -13.15 0.33 8.26
CA THR A 182 -14.41 0.93 7.82
C THR A 182 -14.44 1.03 6.31
N GLN A 183 -15.61 0.85 5.72
CA GLN A 183 -15.81 1.01 4.28
C GLN A 183 -17.26 1.35 3.97
N THR A 184 -17.46 2.11 2.90
CA THR A 184 -18.79 2.42 2.39
C THR A 184 -19.07 1.70 1.08
N PHE A 185 -20.28 1.19 0.90
CA PHE A 185 -20.74 0.60 -0.35
C PHE A 185 -22.06 1.28 -0.76
N THR A 186 -22.12 1.81 -1.97
CA THR A 186 -23.32 2.44 -2.52
C THR A 186 -23.93 1.54 -3.58
N TYR A 187 -25.18 1.15 -3.38
CA TYR A 187 -25.99 0.42 -4.35
C TYR A 187 -26.94 1.40 -5.06
N TYR A 188 -26.82 1.51 -6.38
CA TYR A 188 -27.74 2.26 -7.22
C TYR A 188 -28.85 1.35 -7.70
N CYS A 189 -30.09 1.80 -7.62
CA CYS A 189 -31.27 1.01 -7.96
C CYS A 189 -32.21 1.77 -8.88
N LYS A 190 -32.87 1.04 -9.77
CA LYS A 190 -34.03 1.48 -10.54
C LYS A 190 -35.11 0.41 -10.46
N ASN A 191 -36.27 0.76 -9.88
CA ASN A 191 -37.38 -0.17 -9.62
C ASN A 191 -36.93 -1.46 -8.89
N SER A 192 -35.89 -1.37 -8.06
CA SER A 192 -35.23 -2.50 -7.40
C SER A 192 -34.97 -2.18 -5.93
N LEU A 193 -35.02 -3.19 -5.07
CA LEU A 193 -34.72 -3.07 -3.64
C LEU A 193 -33.25 -3.36 -3.34
N ALA A 194 -32.70 -2.66 -2.35
CA ALA A 194 -31.35 -2.87 -1.86
C ALA A 194 -31.29 -3.33 -0.40
N TRP A 195 -32.24 -2.88 0.45
CA TRP A 195 -32.19 -3.12 1.90
C TRP A 195 -33.57 -3.34 2.54
N TYR A 196 -34.34 -2.28 2.78
CA TYR A 196 -35.66 -2.38 3.39
C TYR A 196 -36.73 -2.51 2.31
N ASP A 197 -37.75 -3.31 2.59
CA ASP A 197 -38.88 -3.51 1.70
C ASP A 197 -40.13 -2.85 2.30
N GLU A 198 -40.54 -1.71 1.76
CA GLU A 198 -41.66 -0.95 2.31
C GLU A 198 -43.02 -1.69 2.19
N MET A 199 -43.16 -2.54 1.18
CA MET A 199 -44.39 -3.30 0.94
C MET A 199 -44.55 -4.43 1.96
N TYR A 200 -43.49 -5.20 2.20
CA TYR A 200 -43.51 -6.35 3.12
C TYR A 200 -43.04 -6.01 4.54
N LYS A 201 -42.52 -4.80 4.75
CA LYS A 201 -41.99 -4.28 6.01
C LYS A 201 -40.86 -5.11 6.61
N ASP A 202 -40.01 -5.69 5.76
CA ASP A 202 -38.89 -6.55 6.14
C ASP A 202 -37.58 -6.16 5.44
N LYS A 203 -36.53 -6.95 5.67
CA LYS A 203 -35.21 -6.81 5.03
C LYS A 203 -34.76 -8.12 4.37
N ASN A 204 -35.71 -8.97 3.99
CA ASN A 204 -35.42 -10.30 3.46
C ASN A 204 -34.76 -10.25 2.08
N ARG A 205 -34.96 -9.12 1.38
CA ARG A 205 -34.37 -8.83 0.07
C ARG A 205 -33.18 -7.87 0.17
N ALA A 206 -32.56 -7.72 1.33
CA ALA A 206 -31.34 -6.93 1.46
C ALA A 206 -30.16 -7.61 0.74
N ILE A 207 -29.31 -6.82 0.07
CA ILE A 207 -28.11 -7.36 -0.58
C ILE A 207 -27.12 -7.93 0.45
N ILE A 208 -26.21 -8.78 0.01
CA ILE A 208 -25.14 -9.32 0.86
C ILE A 208 -23.81 -8.84 0.28
N LEU A 209 -22.92 -8.30 1.09
CA LEU A 209 -21.59 -7.90 0.64
C LEU A 209 -20.59 -9.02 0.96
N GLU A 210 -19.62 -9.27 0.07
CA GLU A 210 -18.56 -10.25 0.28
C GLU A 210 -17.24 -9.54 0.61
N GLY A 211 -16.66 -9.90 1.74
CA GLY A 211 -15.38 -9.42 2.22
C GLY A 211 -14.19 -10.17 1.62
N ALA A 212 -12.99 -9.60 1.77
CA ALA A 212 -11.76 -10.16 1.22
C ALA A 212 -11.41 -11.56 1.76
N ASP A 213 -11.79 -11.87 3.00
CA ASP A 213 -11.66 -13.19 3.62
C ASP A 213 -12.78 -14.17 3.21
N LYS A 214 -13.58 -13.82 2.21
CA LYS A 214 -14.79 -14.56 1.76
C LYS A 214 -15.91 -14.61 2.79
N SER A 215 -15.88 -13.77 3.81
CA SER A 215 -17.02 -13.66 4.74
C SER A 215 -18.15 -12.81 4.17
N GLU A 216 -19.38 -13.23 4.48
CA GLU A 216 -20.59 -12.49 4.11
C GLU A 216 -20.93 -11.43 5.15
N HIS A 217 -20.99 -10.18 4.71
CA HIS A 217 -21.54 -9.06 5.45
C HIS A 217 -23.03 -8.89 5.11
N LYS A 218 -23.89 -9.46 5.96
CA LYS A 218 -25.35 -9.38 5.81
C LYS A 218 -25.85 -7.95 6.08
N THR A 219 -26.17 -7.20 5.02
CA THR A 219 -26.54 -5.79 5.17
C THR A 219 -27.82 -5.57 5.96
N LYS A 220 -28.71 -6.57 6.03
CA LYS A 220 -29.92 -6.52 6.86
C LYS A 220 -29.65 -6.21 8.35
N ASP A 221 -28.47 -6.62 8.84
CA ASP A 221 -28.05 -6.50 10.24
C ASP A 221 -27.31 -5.17 10.50
N LEU A 222 -27.01 -4.40 9.44
CA LEU A 222 -26.39 -3.08 9.56
C LEU A 222 -27.39 -2.05 10.13
N LYS A 223 -26.85 -1.15 10.95
CA LYS A 223 -27.60 -0.06 11.58
C LYS A 223 -27.47 1.26 10.81
N ASN A 224 -26.29 1.52 10.26
CA ASN A 224 -25.99 2.74 9.52
C ASN A 224 -26.26 2.52 8.03
N VAL A 225 -27.53 2.73 7.62
CA VAL A 225 -27.96 2.60 6.23
C VAL A 225 -28.80 3.81 5.84
N ILE A 226 -28.43 4.44 4.72
CA ILE A 226 -29.23 5.50 4.09
C ILE A 226 -29.94 4.86 2.91
N ASP A 227 -31.22 4.52 3.05
CA ASP A 227 -31.99 3.74 2.07
C ASP A 227 -32.95 4.60 1.24
N GLY A 228 -32.61 4.78 -0.03
CA GLY A 228 -33.46 5.38 -1.07
C GLY A 228 -34.08 4.37 -2.05
N CYS A 229 -33.85 3.07 -1.87
CA CYS A 229 -34.37 2.01 -2.74
C CYS A 229 -35.65 1.33 -2.21
N LYS A 230 -36.05 1.63 -0.97
CA LYS A 230 -37.12 0.95 -0.22
C LYS A 230 -38.50 0.79 -0.88
N SER A 231 -38.87 1.68 -1.81
CA SER A 231 -40.21 1.71 -2.40
C SER A 231 -40.30 0.91 -3.71
N ARG A 232 -39.16 0.42 -4.24
CA ARG A 232 -39.07 -0.24 -5.54
C ARG A 232 -39.64 0.61 -6.69
N LYS A 233 -39.56 1.94 -6.60
CA LYS A 233 -40.12 2.86 -7.60
C LYS A 233 -39.12 3.94 -7.97
N GLY A 234 -38.86 4.06 -9.27
CA GLY A 234 -37.95 5.06 -9.82
C GLY A 234 -36.49 4.76 -9.49
N ASP A 235 -35.67 5.79 -9.67
CA ASP A 235 -34.23 5.74 -9.48
C ASP A 235 -33.89 6.15 -8.04
N GLY A 236 -32.95 5.45 -7.41
CA GLY A 236 -32.54 5.69 -6.03
C GLY A 236 -31.15 5.15 -5.73
N LYS A 237 -30.70 5.36 -4.49
CA LYS A 237 -29.46 4.76 -3.99
C LYS A 237 -29.59 4.35 -2.53
N THR A 238 -28.89 3.30 -2.15
CA THR A 238 -28.73 2.88 -0.76
C THR A 238 -27.25 2.85 -0.40
N ILE A 239 -26.89 3.53 0.68
CA ILE A 239 -25.51 3.62 1.15
C ILE A 239 -25.38 2.79 2.43
N PHE A 240 -24.47 1.81 2.40
CA PHE A 240 -24.11 0.95 3.51
C PHE A 240 -22.76 1.41 4.08
N GLU A 241 -22.71 1.61 5.40
CA GLU A 241 -21.46 1.82 6.12
C GLU A 241 -21.12 0.55 6.93
N ILE A 242 -19.99 -0.07 6.61
CA ILE A 242 -19.47 -1.24 7.29
C ILE A 242 -18.36 -0.77 8.24
N SER A 243 -18.48 -1.12 9.52
CA SER A 243 -17.45 -0.88 10.54
C SER A 243 -17.24 -2.16 11.33
N THR A 244 -16.01 -2.68 11.35
CA THR A 244 -15.70 -3.99 11.96
C THR A 244 -14.36 -4.00 12.65
N LYS A 245 -14.23 -4.82 13.70
CA LYS A 245 -12.95 -5.18 14.33
C LYS A 245 -12.29 -6.40 13.67
N LYS A 246 -13.04 -7.13 12.84
CA LYS A 246 -12.55 -8.23 12.01
C LYS A 246 -11.92 -7.65 10.75
N VAL A 247 -10.75 -7.05 10.90
CA VAL A 247 -10.10 -6.20 9.88
C VAL A 247 -9.81 -6.97 8.58
N GLU A 248 -9.54 -8.28 8.70
CA GLU A 248 -9.32 -9.18 7.57
C GLU A 248 -10.54 -9.35 6.66
N SER A 249 -11.74 -9.03 7.15
CA SER A 249 -12.96 -9.14 6.33
C SER A 249 -13.12 -8.00 5.33
N LEU A 250 -12.35 -6.92 5.45
CA LEU A 250 -12.36 -5.81 4.50
C LEU A 250 -11.06 -5.78 3.65
N PRO A 251 -11.12 -5.29 2.40
CA PRO A 251 -12.23 -4.59 1.77
C PRO A 251 -13.33 -5.54 1.24
N ILE A 252 -14.44 -4.93 0.83
CA ILE A 252 -15.48 -5.56 0.01
C ILE A 252 -14.94 -5.83 -1.39
N ILE A 253 -15.04 -7.08 -1.84
CA ILE A 253 -14.53 -7.57 -3.12
C ILE A 253 -15.64 -8.02 -4.09
N ASP A 254 -16.85 -8.28 -3.59
CA ASP A 254 -18.02 -8.66 -4.39
C ASP A 254 -19.31 -8.41 -3.59
N PHE A 255 -20.48 -8.66 -4.18
CA PHE A 255 -21.77 -8.64 -3.49
C PHE A 255 -22.82 -9.52 -4.20
N ILE A 256 -23.86 -9.91 -3.49
CA ILE A 256 -24.99 -10.70 -4.01
C ILE A 256 -26.23 -9.79 -4.09
N PRO A 257 -26.66 -9.40 -5.32
CA PRO A 257 -27.95 -8.73 -5.52
C PRO A 257 -29.12 -9.70 -5.36
N THR A 258 -30.26 -9.19 -4.91
CA THR A 258 -31.44 -10.00 -4.53
C THR A 258 -32.69 -9.68 -5.36
N ASP A 259 -33.01 -8.39 -5.54
CA ASP A 259 -34.22 -7.92 -6.24
C ASP A 259 -33.94 -7.39 -7.65
N TYR A 260 -33.51 -8.28 -8.56
CA TYR A 260 -33.33 -7.98 -9.97
C TYR A 260 -34.05 -9.02 -10.87
N GLY A 261 -33.99 -8.83 -12.19
CA GLY A 261 -34.48 -9.80 -13.18
C GLY A 261 -35.74 -9.37 -13.95
N GLN A 262 -36.51 -8.40 -13.44
CA GLN A 262 -37.66 -7.87 -14.18
C GLN A 262 -37.21 -6.81 -15.20
N THR A 263 -37.93 -6.66 -16.32
CA THR A 263 -37.53 -5.85 -17.48
C THR A 263 -37.30 -4.37 -17.19
N ASP A 264 -37.91 -3.84 -16.13
CA ASP A 264 -37.81 -2.46 -15.68
C ASP A 264 -36.82 -2.28 -14.51
N GLN A 265 -36.15 -3.35 -14.09
CA GLN A 265 -35.19 -3.33 -12.99
C GLN A 265 -33.78 -3.11 -13.49
N GLN A 266 -33.08 -2.20 -12.84
CA GLN A 266 -31.66 -2.02 -13.06
C GLN A 266 -30.96 -1.80 -11.74
N PHE A 267 -29.69 -2.22 -11.70
CA PHE A 267 -28.83 -1.89 -10.58
C PHE A 267 -27.42 -1.60 -11.03
N GLY A 268 -26.70 -0.91 -10.17
CA GLY A 268 -25.30 -0.56 -10.29
C GLY A 268 -24.72 -0.36 -8.90
N PHE A 269 -23.43 -0.08 -8.80
CA PHE A 269 -22.79 0.17 -7.53
C PHE A 269 -21.61 1.12 -7.65
N GLU A 270 -21.19 1.63 -6.51
CA GLU A 270 -19.92 2.33 -6.31
C GLU A 270 -19.40 1.96 -4.92
N VAL A 271 -18.16 1.51 -4.86
CA VAL A 271 -17.48 1.14 -3.63
C VAL A 271 -16.51 2.24 -3.21
N GLY A 272 -16.62 2.66 -1.95
CA GLY A 272 -15.72 3.66 -1.36
C GLY A 272 -14.42 3.03 -0.88
N PRO A 273 -13.47 3.85 -0.38
CA PRO A 273 -12.21 3.35 0.13
C PRO A 273 -12.40 2.48 1.37
N VAL A 274 -11.51 1.51 1.55
CA VAL A 274 -11.34 0.84 2.83
C VAL A 274 -10.39 1.65 3.69
N CYS A 275 -10.84 2.03 4.88
CA CYS A 275 -10.11 2.86 5.83
C CYS A 275 -9.74 2.05 7.07
N PHE A 276 -8.45 1.98 7.35
CA PHE A 276 -7.88 1.27 8.50
C PHE A 276 -7.47 2.24 9.61
N SER A 277 -7.73 1.87 10.85
CA SER A 277 -7.39 2.67 12.04
C SER A 277 -7.01 1.78 13.22
N THR A 278 -6.12 2.27 14.07
CA THR A 278 -5.73 1.67 15.36
C THR A 278 -6.74 1.90 16.48
#